data_AF-A0A7Y4YXW9-F1
#
_entry.id   AF-A0A7Y4YXW9-F1
#
_cell.length_a   1.000
_cell.length_b   1.000
_cell.length_c   1.000
_cell.angle_alpha   90.00
_cell.angle_beta   90.00
_cell.angle_gamma   90.00
#
_symmetry.space_group_name_H-M   'P 1'
#
loop_
_entity.id
_entity.type
_entity.pdbx_description
1 polymer ?
#
loop_
_entity_poly.entity_id
_entity_poly.type
_entity_poly.pdbx_seq_one_letter_code
_entity_poly.pdbx_strand_id
1 'polypeptide(L)'
;MSEFDEVRQQIDWAESRIESARVEIARYIQDDAFRLQEDVNPQTGEHVRKIVLVKDVPISVKGNLRNAVVDLKHSFDMTLHAATRALGNSRFDKNFPWADSPMSVRGIVDKWQCKANTAVAQAIIDEIWRQEPYATGEGYTGGDDLAREIAKMANNKHSIGIGASAQISSISIGKIHIDNARSFSLFQGWNPKKKEMVLSRHIGVVSYDNPDATGDVVFERVGRLGPLSAVTTALHFLERAKLCVQGFESVVRASKG
;
A
#
# COMPACT_ATOMS: atom_id res chain seq x y z
N MET A 1 9.39 -20.40 -24.97
CA MET A 1 9.07 -19.78 -23.66
C MET A 1 9.43 -18.32 -23.80
N SER A 2 8.47 -17.42 -23.53
CA SER A 2 8.69 -15.97 -23.60
C SER A 2 9.65 -15.56 -22.48
N GLU A 3 10.48 -14.55 -22.73
CA GLU A 3 11.35 -13.95 -21.69
C GLU A 3 10.53 -13.33 -20.54
N PHE A 4 9.22 -13.12 -20.74
CA PHE A 4 8.30 -12.57 -19.75
C PHE A 4 7.50 -13.62 -18.96
N ASP A 5 7.62 -14.92 -19.25
CA ASP A 5 6.82 -15.95 -18.59
C ASP A 5 7.09 -16.02 -17.08
N GLU A 6 8.37 -15.93 -16.68
CA GLU A 6 8.77 -15.87 -15.27
C GLU A 6 8.22 -14.61 -14.56
N VAL A 7 8.14 -13.49 -15.29
CA VAL A 7 7.61 -12.23 -14.76
C VAL A 7 6.12 -12.35 -14.46
N ARG A 8 5.36 -12.98 -15.35
CA ARG A 8 3.92 -13.23 -15.15
C ARG A 8 3.68 -14.15 -13.96
N GLN A 9 4.45 -15.23 -13.86
CA GLN A 9 4.36 -16.14 -12.73
C GLN A 9 4.60 -15.42 -11.39
N GLN A 10 5.58 -14.52 -11.34
CA GLN A 10 5.85 -13.69 -10.17
C GLN A 10 4.68 -12.76 -9.81
N ILE A 11 4.03 -12.15 -10.82
CA ILE A 11 2.83 -11.33 -10.65
C ILE A 11 1.64 -12.16 -10.15
N ASP A 12 1.44 -13.36 -10.68
CA ASP A 12 0.36 -14.27 -10.27
C ASP A 12 0.51 -14.71 -8.80
N TRP A 13 1.74 -14.98 -8.37
CA TRP A 13 2.03 -15.28 -6.96
C TRP A 13 1.72 -14.09 -6.04
N ALA A 14 2.07 -12.88 -6.46
CA ALA A 14 1.74 -11.68 -5.69
C ALA A 14 0.22 -11.47 -5.59
N GLU A 15 -0.50 -11.63 -6.70
CA GLU A 15 -1.96 -11.52 -6.74
C GLU A 15 -2.64 -12.55 -5.81
N SER A 16 -2.20 -13.80 -5.85
CA SER A 16 -2.70 -14.85 -4.95
C SER A 16 -2.49 -14.53 -3.47
N ARG A 17 -1.35 -13.91 -3.11
CA ARG A 17 -1.06 -13.47 -1.75
C ARG A 17 -1.91 -12.28 -1.32
N ILE A 18 -2.14 -11.32 -2.21
CA ILE A 18 -3.03 -10.18 -1.94
C ILE A 18 -4.44 -10.70 -1.67
N GLU A 19 -4.93 -11.63 -2.49
CA GLU A 19 -6.25 -12.22 -2.31
C GLU A 19 -6.37 -13.00 -1.00
N SER A 20 -5.35 -13.80 -0.67
CA SER A 20 -5.28 -14.53 0.60
C SER A 20 -5.33 -13.59 1.80
N ALA A 21 -4.58 -12.48 1.76
CA ALA A 21 -4.63 -11.44 2.80
C ALA A 21 -6.01 -10.78 2.88
N ARG A 22 -6.64 -10.46 1.73
CA ARG A 22 -7.96 -9.83 1.68
C ARG A 22 -9.03 -10.69 2.36
N VAL A 23 -9.09 -11.98 2.03
CA VAL A 23 -10.05 -12.92 2.64
C VAL A 23 -9.82 -13.04 4.14
N GLU A 24 -8.55 -13.11 4.58
CA GLU A 24 -8.21 -13.23 5.99
C GLU A 24 -8.49 -11.95 6.78
N ILE A 25 -8.27 -10.77 6.20
CA ILE A 25 -8.65 -9.48 6.80
C ILE A 25 -10.16 -9.40 7.00
N ALA A 26 -10.95 -9.80 5.99
CA ALA A 26 -12.40 -9.81 6.09
C ALA A 26 -12.88 -10.71 7.24
N ARG A 27 -12.32 -11.92 7.36
CA ARG A 27 -12.62 -12.83 8.48
C ARG A 27 -12.20 -12.24 9.82
N TYR A 28 -10.99 -11.68 9.89
CA TYR A 28 -10.47 -11.06 11.10
C TYR A 28 -11.39 -9.95 11.61
N ILE A 29 -11.89 -9.09 10.72
CA ILE A 29 -12.84 -8.02 11.08
C ILE A 29 -14.17 -8.61 11.57
N GLN A 30 -14.67 -9.67 10.92
CA GLN A 30 -15.92 -10.35 11.30
C GLN A 30 -15.83 -11.09 12.65
N ASP A 31 -14.66 -11.61 13.02
CA ASP A 31 -14.44 -12.36 14.27
C ASP A 31 -14.29 -11.43 15.50
N ASP A 32 -15.05 -10.34 15.59
CA ASP A 32 -15.03 -9.37 16.68
C ASP A 32 -13.61 -8.84 17.01
N ALA A 33 -12.82 -8.46 15.99
CA ALA A 33 -11.51 -7.84 16.20
C ALA A 33 -11.59 -6.53 17.02
N PHE A 34 -12.76 -5.90 17.02
CA PHE A 34 -13.05 -4.66 17.72
C PHE A 34 -14.11 -4.88 18.79
N ARG A 35 -13.95 -4.22 19.93
CA ARG A 35 -14.93 -4.19 21.01
C ARG A 35 -15.30 -2.76 21.33
N LEU A 36 -16.58 -2.52 21.52
CA LEU A 36 -17.06 -1.29 22.12
C LEU A 36 -16.78 -1.29 23.63
N GLN A 37 -16.18 -0.23 24.12
CA GLN A 37 -15.87 -0.04 25.54
C GLN A 37 -16.38 1.33 26.00
N GLU A 38 -16.85 1.39 27.24
CA GLU A 38 -17.24 2.63 27.88
C GLU A 38 -16.50 2.75 29.21
N ASP A 39 -15.76 3.85 29.37
CA ASP A 39 -15.05 4.19 30.60
C ASP A 39 -15.79 5.36 31.28
N VAL A 40 -16.01 5.28 32.60
CA VAL A 40 -16.63 6.37 33.38
C VAL A 40 -15.63 6.92 34.37
N ASN A 41 -15.40 8.24 34.32
CA ASN A 41 -14.60 8.93 35.32
C ASN A 41 -15.44 9.18 36.59
N PRO A 42 -15.12 8.55 37.73
CA PRO A 42 -15.94 8.64 38.94
C PRO A 42 -15.91 10.03 39.60
N GLN A 43 -14.91 10.87 39.30
CA GLN A 43 -14.80 12.21 39.88
C GLN A 43 -15.63 13.24 39.12
N THR A 44 -15.63 13.16 37.79
CA THR A 44 -16.30 14.14 36.91
C THR A 44 -17.66 13.68 36.41
N GLY A 45 -17.94 12.37 36.47
CA GLY A 45 -19.07 11.75 35.78
C GLY A 45 -18.93 11.76 34.26
N GLU A 46 -17.71 11.93 33.73
CA GLU A 46 -17.46 11.88 32.29
C GLU A 46 -17.49 10.44 31.79
N HIS A 47 -18.36 10.18 30.81
CA HIS A 47 -18.44 8.94 30.05
C HIS A 47 -17.60 9.07 28.78
N VAL A 48 -16.71 8.10 28.54
CA VAL A 48 -15.86 8.02 27.35
C VAL A 48 -16.15 6.72 26.63
N ARG A 49 -16.83 6.80 25.49
CA ARG A 49 -17.14 5.64 24.66
C ARG A 49 -16.08 5.46 23.58
N LYS A 50 -15.60 4.24 23.42
CA LYS A 50 -14.44 3.90 22.58
C LYS A 50 -14.68 2.63 21.80
N ILE A 51 -14.03 2.52 20.65
CA ILE A 51 -13.81 1.24 19.99
C ILE A 51 -12.36 0.84 20.25
N VAL A 52 -12.16 -0.34 20.78
CA VAL A 52 -10.84 -0.88 21.14
C VAL A 52 -10.57 -2.10 20.27
N LEU A 53 -9.40 -2.17 19.68
CA LEU A 53 -8.93 -3.38 19.01
C LEU A 53 -8.49 -4.39 20.08
N VAL A 54 -9.16 -5.55 20.10
CA VAL A 54 -8.95 -6.60 21.11
C VAL A 54 -8.10 -7.76 20.60
N LYS A 55 -7.93 -7.89 19.28
CA LYS A 55 -7.11 -8.91 18.65
C LYS A 55 -6.09 -8.27 17.71
N ASP A 56 -4.86 -8.77 17.70
CA ASP A 56 -3.87 -8.33 16.73
C ASP A 56 -4.16 -8.88 15.33
N VAL A 57 -3.72 -8.13 14.31
CA VAL A 57 -3.78 -8.58 12.91
C VAL A 57 -3.03 -9.91 12.77
N PRO A 58 -3.62 -10.94 12.14
CA PRO A 58 -2.95 -12.22 11.95
C PRO A 58 -1.58 -12.06 11.27
N ILE A 59 -0.59 -12.82 11.73
CA ILE A 59 0.78 -12.72 11.20
C ILE A 59 0.85 -13.13 9.72
N SER A 60 -0.04 -14.02 9.28
CA SER A 60 -0.26 -14.45 7.90
C SER A 60 -0.67 -13.30 6.98
N VAL A 61 -1.57 -12.41 7.43
CA VAL A 61 -1.91 -11.18 6.68
C VAL A 61 -0.66 -10.32 6.46
N LYS A 62 0.13 -10.09 7.51
CA LYS A 62 1.37 -9.31 7.41
C LYS A 62 2.37 -9.97 6.45
N GLY A 63 2.55 -11.29 6.57
CA GLY A 63 3.42 -12.09 5.70
C GLY A 63 3.01 -12.04 4.24
N ASN A 64 1.72 -12.24 3.94
CA ASN A 64 1.17 -12.24 2.59
C ASN A 64 1.33 -10.86 1.93
N LEU A 65 0.95 -9.78 2.60
CA LEU A 65 1.09 -8.43 2.06
C LEU A 65 2.54 -8.04 1.83
N ARG A 66 3.44 -8.32 2.79
CA ARG A 66 4.88 -8.08 2.63
C ARG A 66 5.42 -8.82 1.42
N ASN A 67 5.15 -10.11 1.33
CA ASN A 67 5.68 -10.96 0.27
C ASN A 67 5.09 -10.60 -1.09
N ALA A 68 3.82 -10.19 -1.17
CA ALA A 68 3.24 -9.67 -2.39
C ALA A 68 3.94 -8.40 -2.88
N VAL A 69 4.15 -7.42 -1.99
CA VAL A 69 4.84 -6.16 -2.34
C VAL A 69 6.28 -6.41 -2.82
N VAL A 70 7.01 -7.31 -2.15
CA VAL A 70 8.37 -7.70 -2.57
C VAL A 70 8.34 -8.36 -3.94
N ASP A 71 7.40 -9.27 -4.17
CA ASP A 71 7.28 -9.97 -5.44
C ASP A 71 6.97 -9.02 -6.60
N LEU A 72 6.04 -8.09 -6.39
CA LEU A 72 5.71 -7.05 -7.36
C LEU A 72 6.91 -6.14 -7.63
N LYS A 73 7.65 -5.73 -6.60
CA LYS A 73 8.86 -4.93 -6.83
C LYS A 73 9.85 -5.68 -7.71
N HIS A 74 10.09 -6.95 -7.44
CA HIS A 74 10.99 -7.77 -8.24
C HIS A 74 10.46 -7.98 -9.67
N SER A 75 9.14 -8.06 -9.87
CA SER A 75 8.58 -8.20 -11.22
C SER A 75 8.90 -6.98 -12.10
N PHE A 76 8.97 -5.76 -11.56
CA PHE A 76 9.45 -4.59 -12.33
C PHE A 76 10.90 -4.74 -12.79
N ASP A 77 11.79 -5.19 -11.90
CA ASP A 77 13.18 -5.44 -12.27
C ASP A 77 13.24 -6.51 -13.36
N MET A 78 12.60 -7.66 -13.14
CA MET A 78 12.56 -8.78 -14.09
C MET A 78 11.96 -8.38 -15.44
N THR A 79 10.94 -7.52 -15.46
CA THR A 79 10.35 -6.97 -16.69
C THR A 79 11.41 -6.24 -17.52
N LEU A 80 12.18 -5.36 -16.88
CA LEU A 80 13.22 -4.60 -17.54
C LEU A 80 14.36 -5.50 -18.04
N HIS A 81 14.79 -6.48 -17.23
CA HIS A 81 15.78 -7.47 -17.65
C HIS A 81 15.29 -8.31 -18.84
N ALA A 82 14.05 -8.80 -18.79
CA ALA A 82 13.44 -9.57 -19.87
C ALA A 82 13.40 -8.78 -21.17
N ALA A 83 12.92 -7.53 -21.11
CA ALA A 83 12.81 -6.68 -22.29
C ALA A 83 14.17 -6.30 -22.90
N THR A 84 15.16 -6.00 -22.07
CA THR A 84 16.52 -5.65 -22.53
C THR A 84 17.23 -6.86 -23.14
N ARG A 85 17.09 -8.04 -22.54
CA ARG A 85 17.59 -9.30 -23.09
C ARG A 85 16.92 -9.64 -24.42
N ALA A 86 15.61 -9.41 -24.53
CA ALA A 86 14.84 -9.64 -25.74
C ALA A 86 15.33 -8.84 -26.95
N LEU A 87 15.89 -7.65 -26.68
CA LEU A 87 16.46 -6.74 -27.67
C LEU A 87 17.99 -6.88 -27.81
N GLY A 88 18.57 -7.95 -27.29
CA GLY A 88 19.97 -8.33 -27.52
C GLY A 88 20.96 -7.89 -26.45
N ASN A 89 20.53 -7.23 -25.37
CA ASN A 89 21.42 -6.91 -24.24
C ASN A 89 21.30 -7.94 -23.11
N SER A 90 22.03 -9.05 -23.24
CA SER A 90 22.04 -10.14 -22.25
C SER A 90 22.79 -9.83 -20.95
N ARG A 91 23.55 -8.73 -20.89
CA ARG A 91 24.35 -8.34 -19.72
C ARG A 91 23.70 -7.23 -18.89
N PHE A 92 22.48 -6.82 -19.25
CA PHE A 92 21.76 -5.81 -18.51
C PHE A 92 21.32 -6.35 -17.15
N ASP A 93 22.04 -5.94 -16.11
CA ASP A 93 21.75 -6.29 -14.71
C ASP A 93 21.52 -5.02 -13.87
N LYS A 94 20.36 -4.39 -14.03
CA LYS A 94 19.98 -3.17 -13.29
C LYS A 94 18.54 -3.25 -12.82
N ASN A 95 18.29 -2.69 -11.63
CA ASN A 95 16.95 -2.53 -11.09
C ASN A 95 16.13 -1.53 -11.90
N PHE A 96 14.81 -1.65 -11.82
CA PHE A 96 13.87 -0.66 -12.33
C PHE A 96 14.12 0.72 -11.69
N PRO A 97 14.08 1.82 -12.46
CA PRO A 97 14.64 3.10 -12.04
C PRO A 97 13.65 3.92 -11.20
N TRP A 98 13.16 3.36 -10.09
CA TRP A 98 12.35 4.07 -9.12
C TRP A 98 13.11 5.26 -8.52
N ALA A 99 12.57 6.47 -8.65
CA ALA A 99 13.24 7.69 -8.22
C ALA A 99 12.29 8.73 -7.61
N ASP A 100 12.82 9.81 -7.03
CA ASP A 100 11.98 10.84 -6.39
C ASP A 100 11.45 11.89 -7.38
N SER A 101 12.02 11.97 -8.58
CA SER A 101 11.63 12.95 -9.60
C SER A 101 12.01 12.47 -11.01
N PRO A 102 11.43 13.08 -12.07
CA PRO A 102 11.85 12.86 -13.46
C PRO A 102 13.36 13.05 -13.67
N MET A 103 13.94 14.12 -13.10
CA MET A 103 15.38 14.39 -13.22
C MET A 103 16.24 13.25 -12.65
N SER A 104 15.79 12.65 -11.54
CA SER A 104 16.47 11.52 -10.94
C SER A 104 16.39 10.26 -11.81
N VAL A 105 15.23 10.00 -12.46
CA VAL A 105 15.10 8.91 -13.44
C VAL A 105 16.03 9.12 -14.62
N ARG A 106 16.06 10.34 -15.19
CA ARG A 106 16.99 10.71 -16.25
C ARG A 106 18.43 10.41 -15.86
N GLY A 107 18.86 10.87 -14.67
CA GLY A 107 20.21 10.61 -14.18
C GLY A 107 20.55 9.13 -13.99
N ILE A 108 19.57 8.26 -13.76
CA ILE A 108 19.77 6.80 -13.72
C ILE A 108 19.93 6.24 -15.14
N VAL A 109 19.04 6.63 -16.06
CA VAL A 109 19.03 6.15 -17.44
C VAL A 109 20.28 6.61 -18.20
N ASP A 110 20.69 7.87 -18.05
CA ASP A 110 21.91 8.41 -18.68
C ASP A 110 23.14 7.60 -18.26
N LYS A 111 23.22 7.20 -16.97
CA LYS A 111 24.29 6.34 -16.47
C LYS A 111 24.29 4.94 -17.11
N TRP A 112 23.13 4.42 -17.49
CA TRP A 112 23.03 3.14 -18.20
C TRP A 112 23.53 3.28 -19.65
N GLN A 113 23.16 4.36 -20.34
CA GLN A 113 23.60 4.63 -21.70
C GLN A 113 25.12 4.87 -21.82
N CYS A 114 25.74 5.47 -20.80
CA CYS A 114 27.18 5.74 -20.79
C CYS A 114 28.08 4.49 -20.72
N LYS A 115 27.53 3.28 -20.51
CA LYS A 115 28.34 2.05 -20.43
C LYS A 115 27.87 1.05 -21.48
N ALA A 116 28.80 0.55 -22.28
CA ALA A 116 28.51 -0.36 -23.40
C ALA A 116 27.75 -1.63 -22.98
N ASN A 117 27.99 -2.15 -21.77
CA ASN A 117 27.31 -3.34 -21.25
C ASN A 117 25.93 -3.07 -20.64
N THR A 118 25.54 -1.81 -20.46
CA THR A 118 24.23 -1.43 -19.90
C THR A 118 23.43 -0.49 -20.79
N ALA A 119 23.94 -0.20 -21.99
CA ALA A 119 23.19 0.58 -22.98
C ALA A 119 21.89 -0.16 -23.32
N VAL A 120 20.78 0.56 -23.22
CA VAL A 120 19.44 0.05 -23.53
C VAL A 120 18.90 0.75 -24.77
N ALA A 121 18.08 0.04 -25.54
CA ALA A 121 17.44 0.62 -26.72
C ALA A 121 16.57 1.83 -26.33
N GLN A 122 16.50 2.85 -27.20
CA GLN A 122 15.72 4.06 -26.91
C GLN A 122 14.23 3.72 -26.63
N ALA A 123 13.66 2.75 -27.33
CA ALA A 123 12.27 2.32 -27.10
C ALA A 123 12.02 1.78 -25.67
N ILE A 124 13.03 1.17 -25.03
CA ILE A 124 12.98 0.76 -23.62
C ILE A 124 13.00 1.97 -22.70
N ILE A 125 13.80 2.98 -23.02
CA ILE A 125 13.86 4.23 -22.25
C ILE A 125 12.52 4.96 -22.35
N ASP A 126 11.94 5.03 -23.53
CA ASP A 126 10.65 5.69 -23.76
C ASP A 126 9.53 4.97 -22.99
N GLU A 127 9.59 3.63 -22.90
CA GLU A 127 8.71 2.86 -22.03
C GLU A 127 8.91 3.18 -20.56
N ILE A 128 10.16 3.20 -20.06
CA ILE A 128 10.44 3.58 -18.67
C ILE A 128 9.80 4.93 -18.35
N TRP A 129 9.90 5.91 -19.24
CA TRP A 129 9.27 7.23 -19.06
C TRP A 129 7.75 7.14 -18.98
N ARG A 130 7.13 6.32 -19.83
CA ARG A 130 5.67 6.12 -19.82
C ARG A 130 5.17 5.45 -18.53
N GLN A 131 6.00 4.65 -17.88
CA GLN A 131 5.66 4.05 -16.59
C GLN A 131 5.73 5.04 -15.42
N GLU A 132 6.30 6.24 -15.64
CA GLU A 132 6.42 7.32 -14.65
C GLU A 132 6.92 6.83 -13.27
N PRO A 133 8.13 6.23 -13.17
CA PRO A 133 8.61 5.60 -11.93
C PRO A 133 9.11 6.60 -10.88
N TYR A 134 8.34 7.67 -10.68
CA TYR A 134 8.62 8.77 -9.77
C TYR A 134 7.35 9.24 -9.05
N ALA A 135 7.53 9.95 -7.93
CA ALA A 135 6.42 10.60 -7.22
C ALA A 135 5.87 11.77 -8.04
N THR A 136 4.68 12.25 -7.70
CA THR A 136 4.20 13.56 -8.17
C THR A 136 4.96 14.68 -7.45
N GLY A 137 5.04 15.86 -8.05
CA GLY A 137 5.76 16.98 -7.44
C GLY A 137 5.59 18.30 -8.16
N GLU A 138 6.10 19.37 -7.56
CA GLU A 138 6.09 20.70 -8.15
C GLU A 138 7.04 20.78 -9.35
N GLY A 139 6.59 21.43 -10.43
CA GLY A 139 7.41 21.71 -11.61
C GLY A 139 7.41 20.60 -12.68
N TYR A 140 6.61 19.54 -12.54
CA TYR A 140 6.38 18.55 -13.58
C TYR A 140 4.97 17.94 -13.47
N THR A 141 4.55 17.19 -14.50
CA THR A 141 3.27 16.47 -14.52
C THR A 141 3.51 14.96 -14.51
N GLY A 142 2.51 14.20 -14.06
CA GLY A 142 2.58 12.75 -13.93
C GLY A 142 3.27 12.29 -12.64
N GLY A 143 3.54 10.99 -12.58
CA GLY A 143 4.07 10.30 -11.42
C GLY A 143 2.99 9.54 -10.65
N ASP A 144 3.45 8.62 -9.81
CA ASP A 144 2.62 7.73 -9.01
C ASP A 144 3.18 7.66 -7.59
N ASP A 145 2.64 8.50 -6.72
CA ASP A 145 3.07 8.58 -5.32
C ASP A 145 2.90 7.25 -4.58
N LEU A 146 1.82 6.54 -4.88
CA LEU A 146 1.46 5.31 -4.21
C LEU A 146 2.46 4.20 -4.60
N ALA A 147 2.65 3.98 -5.91
CA ALA A 147 3.65 3.04 -6.40
C ALA A 147 5.07 3.40 -5.94
N ARG A 148 5.40 4.70 -5.91
CA ARG A 148 6.72 5.17 -5.46
C ARG A 148 6.97 4.90 -3.99
N GLU A 149 6.00 5.16 -3.11
CA GLU A 149 6.11 4.85 -1.68
C GLU A 149 6.23 3.35 -1.43
N ILE A 150 5.47 2.52 -2.16
CA ILE A 150 5.54 1.06 -2.07
C ILE A 150 6.91 0.55 -2.54
N ALA A 151 7.43 1.04 -3.66
CA ALA A 151 8.77 0.69 -4.14
C ALA A 151 9.85 1.09 -3.13
N LYS A 152 9.71 2.25 -2.48
CA LYS A 152 10.59 2.68 -1.37
C LYS A 152 10.51 1.74 -0.17
N MET A 153 9.31 1.27 0.14
CA MET A 153 9.06 0.33 1.23
C MET A 153 9.69 -1.04 0.95
N ALA A 154 9.51 -1.58 -0.25
CA ALA A 154 10.09 -2.86 -0.67
C ALA A 154 11.62 -2.87 -0.67
N ASN A 155 12.26 -1.73 -0.95
CA ASN A 155 13.74 -1.61 -0.92
C ASN A 155 14.34 -1.61 0.49
N ASN A 156 13.55 -1.30 1.52
CA ASN A 156 14.06 -1.26 2.89
C ASN A 156 14.04 -2.65 3.53
N LYS A 157 14.93 -3.53 3.05
CA LYS A 157 15.05 -4.93 3.47
C LYS A 157 15.39 -5.11 4.96
N HIS A 158 15.94 -4.08 5.59
CA HIS A 158 16.44 -4.09 6.98
C HIS A 158 15.55 -3.31 7.96
N SER A 159 14.58 -2.51 7.50
CA SER A 159 13.60 -1.94 8.42
C SER A 159 12.63 -3.04 8.84
N ILE A 160 12.55 -3.24 10.15
CA ILE A 160 11.58 -4.08 10.85
C ILE A 160 10.19 -3.84 10.23
N GLY A 161 9.77 -4.78 9.39
CA GLY A 161 8.43 -4.91 8.83
C GLY A 161 8.05 -3.87 7.77
N ILE A 162 7.73 -4.37 6.57
CA ILE A 162 6.44 -3.96 5.99
C ILE A 162 5.39 -4.44 7.02
N GLY A 163 5.20 -3.65 8.07
CA GLY A 163 4.27 -3.95 9.13
C GLY A 163 2.86 -3.66 8.62
N ALA A 164 1.88 -4.35 9.18
CA ALA A 164 0.50 -4.06 8.88
C ALA A 164 -0.26 -3.98 10.21
N SER A 165 -0.94 -2.87 10.45
CA SER A 165 -1.73 -2.64 11.65
C SER A 165 -3.20 -2.52 11.27
N ALA A 166 -4.07 -3.03 12.13
CA ALA A 166 -5.49 -2.75 11.98
C ALA A 166 -5.74 -1.29 12.32
N GLN A 167 -6.55 -0.65 11.48
CA GLN A 167 -7.08 0.68 11.68
C GLN A 167 -8.59 0.61 11.45
N ILE A 168 -9.35 1.43 12.15
CA ILE A 168 -10.76 1.61 11.85
C ILE A 168 -10.86 2.46 10.57
N SER A 169 -11.43 1.87 9.51
CA SER A 169 -11.56 2.51 8.19
C SER A 169 -12.84 3.34 8.09
N SER A 170 -13.92 2.87 8.71
CA SER A 170 -15.17 3.62 8.80
C SER A 170 -15.94 3.28 10.06
N ILE A 171 -16.73 4.23 10.54
CA ILE A 171 -17.71 4.01 11.60
C ILE A 171 -19.02 4.65 11.16
N SER A 172 -20.09 3.90 11.30
CA SER A 172 -21.45 4.42 11.27
C SER A 172 -21.99 4.42 12.69
N ILE A 173 -22.22 5.62 13.24
CA ILE A 173 -23.03 5.77 14.44
C ILE A 173 -24.44 6.11 13.96
N GLY A 174 -25.44 5.35 14.41
CA GLY A 174 -26.84 5.65 14.14
C GLY A 174 -27.30 6.92 14.84
N LYS A 175 -28.52 6.94 15.37
CA LYS A 175 -29.02 8.12 16.08
C LYS A 175 -28.30 8.30 17.41
N ILE A 176 -27.98 9.55 17.71
CA ILE A 176 -27.47 9.99 19.01
C ILE A 176 -28.56 10.85 19.63
N HIS A 177 -29.02 10.45 20.81
CA HIS A 177 -29.99 11.19 21.60
C HIS A 177 -29.28 11.80 22.81
N ILE A 178 -29.24 13.13 22.85
CA ILE A 178 -28.59 13.89 23.92
C ILE A 178 -29.70 14.48 24.80
N ASP A 179 -29.78 14.03 26.04
CA ASP A 179 -30.74 14.54 27.02
C ASP A 179 -29.99 15.14 28.22
N ASN A 180 -30.11 16.45 28.39
CA ASN A 180 -29.50 17.18 29.50
C ASN A 180 -27.97 16.95 29.66
N ALA A 181 -27.23 16.87 28.54
CA ALA A 181 -25.79 16.76 28.56
C ALA A 181 -25.12 18.12 28.87
N ARG A 182 -24.23 18.13 29.86
CA ARG A 182 -23.42 19.30 30.23
C ARG A 182 -22.23 19.48 29.31
N SER A 183 -21.73 18.38 28.77
CA SER A 183 -20.68 18.36 27.76
C SER A 183 -20.90 17.19 26.81
N PHE A 184 -20.57 17.40 25.55
CA PHE A 184 -20.60 16.37 24.52
C PHE A 184 -19.56 16.68 23.45
N SER A 185 -18.77 15.67 23.06
CA SER A 185 -17.85 15.75 21.94
C SER A 185 -17.81 14.42 21.20
N LEU A 186 -17.50 14.47 19.91
CA LEU A 186 -17.46 13.31 19.01
C LEU A 186 -16.07 13.17 18.36
N PHE A 187 -15.69 11.91 18.10
CA PHE A 187 -14.56 11.46 17.27
C PHE A 187 -13.22 12.17 17.53
N GLN A 188 -12.38 11.59 18.39
CA GLN A 188 -11.04 12.15 18.68
C GLN A 188 -9.87 11.41 17.98
N GLY A 189 -10.14 10.72 16.88
CA GLY A 189 -9.14 10.02 16.08
C GLY A 189 -8.62 8.72 16.70
N TRP A 190 -7.95 7.91 15.88
CA TRP A 190 -7.36 6.63 16.29
C TRP A 190 -6.08 6.85 17.12
N ASN A 191 -5.99 6.21 18.28
CA ASN A 191 -4.78 6.18 19.10
C ASN A 191 -4.03 4.86 18.89
N PRO A 192 -2.95 4.83 18.09
CA PRO A 192 -2.25 3.58 17.76
C PRO A 192 -1.55 2.95 18.97
N LYS A 193 -1.15 3.74 19.98
CA LYS A 193 -0.48 3.22 21.19
C LYS A 193 -1.45 2.45 22.08
N LYS A 194 -2.67 2.96 22.20
CA LYS A 194 -3.73 2.34 23.01
C LYS A 194 -4.61 1.39 22.20
N LYS A 195 -4.43 1.34 20.88
CA LYS A 195 -5.27 0.59 19.93
C LYS A 195 -6.76 0.88 20.13
N GLU A 196 -7.09 2.13 20.37
CA GLU A 196 -8.45 2.58 20.66
C GLU A 196 -8.77 3.85 19.85
N MET A 197 -10.04 4.06 19.55
CA MET A 197 -10.56 5.34 19.10
C MET A 197 -11.71 5.78 19.98
N VAL A 198 -11.64 7.03 20.43
CA VAL A 198 -12.74 7.66 21.19
C VAL A 198 -13.83 8.06 20.21
N LEU A 199 -15.01 7.47 20.38
CA LEU A 199 -16.23 7.80 19.64
C LEU A 199 -16.88 9.06 20.20
N SER A 200 -17.02 9.12 21.52
CA SER A 200 -17.64 10.24 22.20
C SER A 200 -17.10 10.43 23.61
N ARG A 201 -17.20 11.67 24.09
CA ARG A 201 -17.04 12.02 25.50
C ARG A 201 -18.23 12.85 25.92
N HIS A 202 -18.83 12.56 27.07
CA HIS A 202 -19.98 13.30 27.54
C HIS A 202 -20.14 13.29 29.06
N ILE A 203 -20.85 14.29 29.59
CA ILE A 203 -21.33 14.33 30.98
C ILE A 203 -22.84 14.55 30.93
N GLY A 204 -23.62 13.67 31.53
CA GLY A 204 -25.10 13.70 31.48
C GLY A 204 -25.67 12.48 30.75
N VAL A 205 -26.94 12.53 30.35
CA VAL A 205 -27.62 11.37 29.75
C VAL A 205 -27.49 11.44 28.23
N VAL A 206 -26.74 10.51 27.64
CA VAL A 206 -26.67 10.37 26.18
C VAL A 206 -26.90 8.91 25.83
N SER A 207 -27.85 8.64 24.92
CA SER A 207 -28.08 7.32 24.36
C SER A 207 -27.74 7.29 22.87
N TYR A 208 -27.41 6.10 22.38
CA TYR A 208 -26.94 5.89 21.03
C TYR A 208 -27.53 4.60 20.49
N ASP A 209 -27.84 4.59 19.20
CA ASP A 209 -27.91 3.33 18.46
C ASP A 209 -26.51 2.65 18.50
N ASN A 210 -26.49 1.31 18.43
CA ASN A 210 -25.21 0.60 18.44
C ASN A 210 -24.36 1.04 17.24
N PRO A 211 -23.13 1.54 17.47
CA PRO A 211 -22.25 1.92 16.39
C PRO A 211 -21.81 0.66 15.64
N ASP A 212 -21.87 0.70 14.31
CA ASP A 212 -21.25 -0.27 13.44
C ASP A 212 -19.89 0.28 12.99
N ALA A 213 -18.86 -0.55 13.05
CA ALA A 213 -17.51 -0.14 12.74
C ALA A 213 -16.86 -1.14 11.82
N THR A 214 -16.38 -0.66 10.68
CA THR A 214 -15.57 -1.46 9.77
C THR A 214 -14.10 -1.16 10.00
N GLY A 215 -13.31 -2.22 10.15
CA GLY A 215 -11.86 -2.12 10.13
C GLY A 215 -11.29 -2.18 8.72
N ASP A 216 -10.03 -1.84 8.59
CA ASP A 216 -9.15 -2.31 7.54
C ASP A 216 -7.75 -2.51 8.12
N VAL A 217 -6.86 -3.12 7.35
CA VAL A 217 -5.45 -3.24 7.67
C VAL A 217 -4.68 -2.25 6.81
N VAL A 218 -3.86 -1.42 7.45
CA VAL A 218 -3.00 -0.41 6.81
C VAL A 218 -1.54 -0.77 6.98
N PHE A 219 -0.65 -0.26 6.14
CA PHE A 219 0.79 -0.45 6.34
C PHE A 219 1.28 0.38 7.53
N GLU A 220 2.12 -0.20 8.39
CA GLU A 220 2.77 0.45 9.53
C GLU A 220 3.86 1.43 9.02
N ARG A 221 3.46 2.56 8.43
CA ARG A 221 4.38 3.65 8.05
C ARG A 221 3.73 5.02 8.22
N VAL A 222 4.57 5.97 8.65
CA VAL A 222 4.25 7.40 8.62
C VAL A 222 4.50 7.90 7.19
N GLY A 223 3.46 8.43 6.53
CA GLY A 223 3.51 8.86 5.13
C GLY A 223 2.14 8.82 4.45
N ARG A 224 2.11 8.86 3.11
CA ARG A 224 0.84 8.85 2.36
C ARG A 224 0.16 7.47 2.38
N LEU A 225 0.90 6.39 2.64
CA LEU A 225 0.36 5.04 2.85
C LEU A 225 -0.42 4.86 4.16
N GLY A 226 -0.12 5.65 5.19
CA GLY A 226 -0.64 5.44 6.55
C GLY A 226 -2.17 5.31 6.66
N PRO A 227 -2.96 6.16 6.00
CA PRO A 227 -4.43 6.06 6.04
C PRO A 227 -5.01 5.09 5.01
N LEU A 228 -4.20 4.53 4.11
CA LEU A 228 -4.69 3.72 3.00
C LEU A 228 -4.72 2.23 3.35
N SER A 229 -5.78 1.57 2.90
CA SER A 229 -5.92 0.12 2.90
C SER A 229 -4.67 -0.54 2.30
N ALA A 230 -4.05 -1.45 3.04
CA ALA A 230 -2.87 -2.18 2.58
C ALA A 230 -3.20 -3.08 1.38
N VAL A 231 -4.41 -3.64 1.35
CA VAL A 231 -4.91 -4.43 0.20
C VAL A 231 -5.09 -3.55 -1.02
N THR A 232 -5.80 -2.42 -0.88
CA THR A 232 -6.01 -1.49 -2.00
C THR A 232 -4.68 -0.96 -2.56
N THR A 233 -3.76 -0.64 -1.66
CA THR A 233 -2.40 -0.19 -1.99
C THR A 233 -1.62 -1.27 -2.75
N ALA A 234 -1.70 -2.53 -2.31
CA ALA A 234 -1.04 -3.65 -2.99
C ALA A 234 -1.67 -3.95 -4.36
N LEU A 235 -3.01 -3.85 -4.49
CA LEU A 235 -3.73 -4.01 -5.75
C LEU A 235 -3.35 -2.93 -6.77
N HIS A 236 -3.20 -1.68 -6.33
CA HIS A 236 -2.69 -0.60 -7.19
C HIS A 236 -1.30 -0.94 -7.74
N PHE A 237 -0.39 -1.40 -6.88
CA PHE A 237 0.96 -1.77 -7.32
C PHE A 237 0.97 -3.00 -8.25
N LEU A 238 0.06 -3.95 -8.03
CA LEU A 238 -0.18 -5.09 -8.90
C LEU A 238 -0.61 -4.63 -10.30
N GLU A 239 -1.56 -3.70 -10.38
CA GLU A 239 -2.01 -3.13 -11.66
C GLU A 239 -0.86 -2.43 -12.39
N ARG A 240 -0.07 -1.62 -11.68
CA ARG A 240 1.13 -0.99 -12.25
C ARG A 240 2.14 -2.01 -12.77
N ALA A 241 2.36 -3.12 -12.06
CA ALA A 241 3.25 -4.18 -12.51
C ALA A 241 2.73 -4.85 -13.80
N LYS A 242 1.41 -5.14 -13.87
CA LYS A 242 0.76 -5.70 -15.06
C LYS A 242 0.91 -4.75 -16.27
N LEU A 243 0.64 -3.45 -16.08
CA LEU A 243 0.80 -2.43 -17.13
C LEU A 243 2.24 -2.29 -17.61
N CYS A 244 3.20 -2.37 -16.68
CA CYS A 244 4.62 -2.35 -17.01
C CYS A 244 4.98 -3.53 -17.94
N VAL A 245 4.64 -4.76 -17.55
CA VAL A 245 4.88 -5.94 -18.39
C VAL A 245 4.27 -5.78 -19.78
N GLN A 246 2.99 -5.44 -19.86
CA GLN A 246 2.29 -5.26 -21.14
C GLN A 246 2.96 -4.22 -22.04
N GLY A 247 3.38 -3.10 -21.46
CA GLY A 247 4.10 -2.05 -22.17
C GLY A 247 5.41 -2.56 -22.77
N PHE A 248 6.27 -3.13 -21.94
CA PHE A 248 7.57 -3.64 -22.37
C PHE A 248 7.45 -4.76 -23.42
N GLU A 249 6.47 -5.65 -23.27
CA GLU A 249 6.19 -6.67 -24.29
C GLU A 249 5.78 -6.07 -25.64
N SER A 250 4.99 -4.99 -25.61
CA SER A 250 4.57 -4.27 -26.81
C SER A 250 5.77 -3.64 -27.51
N VAL A 251 6.70 -3.04 -26.76
CA VAL A 251 7.97 -2.50 -27.29
C VAL A 251 8.82 -3.60 -27.93
N VAL A 252 8.99 -4.74 -27.26
CA VAL A 252 9.76 -5.86 -27.78
C VAL A 252 9.16 -6.40 -29.08
N ARG A 253 7.83 -6.54 -29.14
CA ARG A 253 7.12 -7.01 -30.33
C ARG A 253 7.30 -6.03 -31.50
N ALA A 254 7.13 -4.74 -31.25
CA ALA A 254 7.27 -3.70 -32.27
C ALA A 254 8.71 -3.56 -32.80
N SER A 255 9.72 -3.94 -32.00
CA SER A 255 11.12 -3.87 -32.41
C SER A 255 11.58 -5.10 -33.22
N LYS A 256 10.79 -6.18 -33.22
CA LYS A 256 11.12 -7.46 -33.89
C LYS A 256 10.31 -7.70 -35.18
N GLY A 257 9.19 -6.99 -35.37
CA GLY A 257 8.37 -7.04 -36.57
C GLY A 257 8.79 -5.97 -37.58
#